data_AF-A0A497RJX7-F1
#
_entry.id   AF-A0A497RJX7-F1
#
_cell.length_a   1.000
_cell.length_b   1.000
_cell.length_c   1.000
_cell.angle_alpha   90.00
_cell.angle_beta   90.00
_cell.angle_gamma   90.00
#
_symmetry.space_group_name_H-M   'P 1'
#
loop_
_entity.id
_entity.type
_entity.pdbx_description
1 polymer ?
#
loop_
_entity_poly.entity_id
_entity_poly.type
_entity_poly.pdbx_seq_one_letter_code
_entity_poly.pdbx_strand_id
1 'polypeptide(L)'
;TIMYPSLVNIDFADVKAIMKSGDVAALFVGESKSQQRSKDVVKNCLSHPLLDVDVRGATGALVHISGGKDLTVREVQEIVKELTFEIDEGANVIWGARINPNLENLVRVVTIMTGVRSPQIISNSKNVRDLESIDFI
;
A
#
# COMPACT_ATOMS: atom_id res chain seq x y z
N THR A 1 -18.58 -7.00 26.58
CA THR A 1 -18.20 -6.21 25.38
C THR A 1 -16.69 -6.12 25.33
N ILE A 2 -16.06 -6.89 24.44
CA ILE A 2 -14.64 -6.72 24.13
C ILE A 2 -14.59 -5.85 22.88
N MET A 3 -14.17 -4.60 23.02
CA MET A 3 -13.80 -3.78 21.87
C MET A 3 -12.56 -4.44 21.26
N TYR A 4 -12.62 -4.84 20.00
CA TYR A 4 -11.42 -5.23 19.27
C TYR A 4 -10.75 -3.93 18.83
N PRO A 5 -9.64 -3.50 19.45
CA PRO A 5 -8.89 -2.39 18.89
C PRO A 5 -8.42 -2.81 17.50
N SER A 6 -8.49 -1.89 16.54
CA SER A 6 -7.60 -1.93 15.39
C SER A 6 -6.20 -2.27 15.91
N LEU A 7 -5.56 -3.32 15.40
CA LEU A 7 -4.23 -3.75 15.86
C LEU A 7 -3.23 -2.60 15.74
N VAL A 8 -3.33 -1.84 14.65
CA VAL A 8 -2.72 -0.52 14.45
C VAL A 8 -3.68 0.30 13.58
N ASN A 9 -4.06 1.49 14.04
CA ASN A 9 -4.93 2.39 13.28
C ASN A 9 -4.12 3.31 12.38
N ILE A 10 -4.60 3.56 11.17
CA ILE A 10 -4.05 4.55 10.22
C ILE A 10 -4.97 5.76 10.28
N ASP A 11 -4.40 6.97 10.30
CA ASP A 11 -5.17 8.20 10.23
C ASP A 11 -5.06 8.92 8.87
N PHE A 12 -5.78 10.03 8.72
CA PHE A 12 -5.77 10.78 7.46
C PHE A 12 -4.45 11.55 7.23
N ALA A 13 -3.74 11.94 8.28
CA ALA A 13 -2.46 12.60 8.16
C ALA A 13 -1.40 11.65 7.58
N ASP A 14 -1.44 10.37 7.98
CA ASP A 14 -0.62 9.30 7.45
C ASP A 14 -0.81 9.12 5.94
N VAL A 15 -2.08 9.01 5.50
CA VAL A 15 -2.42 8.90 4.07
C VAL A 15 -1.90 10.12 3.31
N LYS A 16 -2.11 11.32 3.86
CA LYS A 16 -1.65 12.58 3.24
C LYS A 16 -0.12 12.65 3.14
N ALA A 17 0.60 12.15 4.13
CA ALA A 17 2.07 12.13 4.13
C ALA A 17 2.61 11.23 3.03
N ILE A 18 2.01 10.05 2.82
CA ILE A 18 2.39 9.14 1.73
C ILE A 18 2.03 9.75 0.37
N MET A 19 0.81 10.24 0.20
CA MET A 19 0.35 10.76 -1.10
C MET A 19 1.03 12.07 -1.54
N LYS A 20 1.54 12.88 -0.61
CA LYS A 20 2.32 14.09 -0.94
C LYS A 20 3.69 13.80 -1.54
N SER A 21 4.23 12.60 -1.30
CA SER A 21 5.62 12.28 -1.57
C SER A 21 5.86 11.58 -2.92
N GLY A 22 4.80 11.30 -3.69
CA GLY A 22 4.90 10.56 -4.95
C GLY A 22 4.30 11.27 -6.15
N ASP A 23 5.08 11.36 -7.23
CA ASP A 23 4.61 11.78 -8.56
C ASP A 23 3.63 10.77 -9.19
N VAL A 24 3.87 9.48 -8.96
CA VAL A 24 3.03 8.36 -9.43
C VAL A 24 2.74 7.45 -8.24
N ALA A 25 1.49 7.00 -8.14
CA ALA A 25 1.06 6.05 -7.13
C ALA A 25 0.39 4.84 -7.78
N ALA A 26 0.57 3.68 -7.16
CA ALA A 26 -0.09 2.44 -7.53
C ALA A 26 -0.84 1.86 -6.33
N LEU A 27 -2.06 1.39 -6.58
CA LEU A 27 -2.88 0.68 -5.60
C LEU A 27 -2.82 -0.81 -5.91
N PHE A 28 -2.52 -1.61 -4.90
CA PHE A 28 -2.54 -3.07 -4.97
C PHE A 28 -3.51 -3.62 -3.95
N VAL A 29 -4.20 -4.68 -4.34
CA VAL A 29 -5.15 -5.38 -3.48
C VAL A 29 -4.92 -6.87 -3.64
N GLY A 30 -4.88 -7.58 -2.53
CA GLY A 30 -4.70 -9.03 -2.52
C GLY A 30 -5.51 -9.68 -1.41
N GLU A 31 -5.92 -10.92 -1.66
CA GLU A 31 -6.67 -11.73 -0.71
C GLU A 31 -6.13 -13.16 -0.68
N SER A 32 -6.07 -13.79 0.48
CA SER A 32 -5.75 -15.21 0.58
C SER A 32 -6.42 -15.89 1.77
N LYS A 33 -6.89 -17.12 1.53
CA LYS A 33 -7.42 -18.05 2.55
C LYS A 33 -6.58 -19.32 2.71
N SER A 34 -5.37 -19.33 2.12
CA SER A 34 -4.54 -20.53 2.11
C SER A 34 -3.87 -20.79 3.46
N GLN A 35 -3.25 -21.96 3.62
CA GLN A 35 -2.39 -22.26 4.77
C GLN A 35 -1.17 -21.34 4.84
N GLN A 36 -0.69 -20.84 3.70
CA GLN A 36 0.43 -19.89 3.59
C GLN A 36 -0.06 -18.49 3.18
N ARG A 37 -1.20 -18.08 3.74
CA ARG A 37 -1.90 -16.85 3.37
C ARG A 37 -1.07 -15.58 3.45
N SER A 38 -0.10 -15.47 4.36
CA SER A 38 0.85 -14.35 4.41
C SER A 38 1.61 -14.17 3.10
N LYS A 39 2.13 -15.26 2.53
CA LYS A 39 2.92 -15.22 1.28
C LYS A 39 2.04 -15.10 0.06
N ASP A 40 0.94 -15.86 0.06
CA ASP A 40 0.03 -15.87 -1.07
C ASP A 40 -0.69 -14.53 -1.24
N VAL A 41 -1.02 -13.82 -0.15
CA VAL A 41 -1.65 -12.50 -0.25
C VAL A 41 -0.70 -11.44 -0.83
N VAL A 42 0.59 -11.52 -0.51
CA VAL A 42 1.63 -10.65 -1.09
C VAL A 42 1.75 -10.90 -2.58
N LYS A 43 1.84 -12.19 -2.97
CA LYS A 43 1.87 -12.57 -4.38
C LYS A 43 0.64 -12.04 -5.12
N ASN A 44 -0.55 -12.23 -4.55
CA ASN A 44 -1.81 -11.76 -5.14
C ASN A 44 -1.86 -10.23 -5.27
N CYS A 45 -1.29 -9.48 -4.33
CA CYS A 45 -1.18 -8.02 -4.43
C CYS A 45 -0.31 -7.61 -5.63
N LEU A 46 0.87 -8.20 -5.75
CA LEU A 46 1.86 -7.80 -6.75
C LEU A 46 1.59 -8.39 -8.15
N SER A 47 0.84 -9.49 -8.23
CA SER A 47 0.45 -10.11 -9.49
C SER A 47 -0.80 -9.44 -10.08
N HIS A 48 -0.70 -8.18 -10.51
CA HIS A 48 -1.80 -7.54 -11.24
C HIS A 48 -1.43 -7.29 -12.71
N PRO A 49 -1.98 -8.05 -13.68
CA PRO A 49 -1.55 -8.00 -15.09
C PRO A 49 -1.85 -6.68 -15.83
N LEU A 50 -2.57 -5.75 -15.21
CA LEU A 50 -2.92 -4.45 -15.80
C LEU A 50 -2.01 -3.31 -15.33
N LEU A 51 -1.16 -3.55 -14.33
CA LEU A 51 -0.22 -2.57 -13.79
C LEU A 51 1.20 -3.06 -14.07
N ASP A 52 1.79 -2.64 -15.19
CA ASP A 52 3.24 -2.76 -15.41
C ASP A 52 3.92 -1.64 -14.60
N VAL A 53 3.95 -1.84 -13.28
CA VAL A 53 4.50 -0.89 -12.31
C VAL A 53 5.70 -1.52 -11.65
N ASP A 54 6.83 -0.87 -11.83
CA ASP A 54 8.04 -1.18 -11.08
C ASP A 54 7.97 -0.50 -9.71
N VAL A 55 7.78 -1.33 -8.68
CA VAL A 55 7.74 -0.91 -7.28
C VAL A 55 9.14 -0.66 -6.70
N ARG A 56 10.20 -1.04 -7.43
CA ARG A 56 11.58 -0.84 -6.98
C ARG A 56 11.90 0.65 -6.88
N GLY A 57 12.40 1.05 -5.72
CA GLY A 57 12.69 2.46 -5.43
C GLY A 57 11.45 3.31 -5.18
N ALA A 58 10.28 2.71 -4.90
CA ALA A 58 9.14 3.45 -4.37
C ALA A 58 9.55 4.18 -3.08
N THR A 59 9.16 5.45 -2.95
CA THR A 59 9.57 6.34 -1.85
C THR A 59 8.55 6.37 -0.70
N GLY A 60 7.39 5.77 -0.90
CA GLY A 60 6.39 5.63 0.16
C GLY A 60 5.50 4.42 -0.03
N ALA A 61 5.04 3.85 1.08
CA ALA A 61 4.08 2.77 1.09
C ALA A 61 3.09 2.93 2.25
N LEU A 62 1.81 2.65 1.98
CA LEU A 62 0.75 2.55 2.98
C LEU A 62 0.12 1.17 2.89
N VAL A 63 0.35 0.31 3.87
CA VAL A 63 -0.11 -1.09 3.88
C VAL A 63 -1.23 -1.27 4.90
N HIS A 64 -2.44 -1.57 4.45
CA HIS A 64 -3.56 -1.90 5.31
C HIS A 64 -3.91 -3.39 5.21
N ILE A 65 -3.90 -4.06 6.36
CA ILE A 65 -4.16 -5.49 6.46
C ILE A 65 -5.45 -5.72 7.24
N SER A 66 -6.34 -6.54 6.71
CA SER A 66 -7.58 -6.93 7.36
C SER A 66 -7.68 -8.45 7.40
N GLY A 67 -8.15 -9.00 8.50
CA GLY A 67 -8.37 -10.45 8.60
C GLY A 67 -9.31 -10.84 9.72
N GLY A 68 -9.65 -12.12 9.79
CA GLY A 68 -10.49 -12.70 10.83
C GLY A 68 -9.86 -12.63 12.22
N LYS A 69 -10.55 -13.18 13.22
CA LYS A 69 -10.06 -13.22 14.62
C LYS A 69 -8.76 -14.03 14.77
N ASP A 70 -8.45 -14.82 13.77
CA ASP A 70 -7.29 -15.67 13.62
C ASP A 70 -6.09 -14.95 12.96
N LEU A 71 -6.23 -13.67 12.56
CA LEU A 71 -5.10 -12.86 12.08
C LEU A 71 -4.14 -12.55 13.23
N THR A 72 -2.87 -12.91 13.04
CA THR A 72 -1.82 -12.69 14.04
C THR A 72 -0.90 -11.52 13.67
N VAL A 73 -0.28 -10.91 14.68
CA VAL A 73 0.74 -9.85 14.48
C VAL A 73 1.94 -10.37 13.67
N ARG A 74 2.29 -11.65 13.82
CA ARG A 74 3.38 -12.28 13.06
C ARG A 74 3.10 -12.30 11.56
N GLU A 75 1.87 -12.67 11.17
CA GLU A 75 1.46 -12.65 9.76
C GLU A 75 1.46 -11.22 9.21
N VAL A 76 0.97 -10.26 9.99
CA VAL A 76 1.01 -8.82 9.63
C VAL A 76 2.46 -8.36 9.37
N GLN A 77 3.40 -8.70 10.26
CA GLN A 77 4.82 -8.33 10.10
C GLN A 77 5.46 -9.00 8.88
N GLU A 78 5.14 -10.27 8.63
CA GLU A 78 5.63 -10.99 7.44
C GLU A 78 5.15 -10.33 6.15
N ILE A 79 3.85 -10.01 6.07
CA ILE A 79 3.24 -9.35 4.91
C ILE A 79 3.86 -7.98 4.66
N VAL A 80 3.98 -7.15 5.70
CA VAL A 80 4.58 -5.81 5.58
C VAL A 80 6.02 -5.93 5.08
N LYS A 81 6.81 -6.81 5.70
CA LYS A 81 8.21 -7.02 5.31
C LYS A 81 8.35 -7.44 3.84
N GLU A 82 7.52 -8.38 3.38
CA GLU A 82 7.60 -8.87 2.00
C GLU A 82 7.14 -7.81 0.99
N LEU A 83 6.06 -7.06 1.27
CA LEU A 83 5.57 -6.00 0.37
C LEU A 83 6.54 -4.82 0.24
N THR A 84 7.30 -4.53 1.29
CA THR A 84 8.24 -3.41 1.32
C THR A 84 9.68 -3.87 1.15
N PHE A 85 9.92 -5.09 0.67
CA PHE A 85 11.28 -5.61 0.53
C PHE A 85 12.07 -4.92 -0.60
N GLU A 86 11.39 -4.57 -1.69
CA GLU A 86 12.03 -4.03 -2.90
C GLU A 86 11.93 -2.50 -3.02
N ILE A 87 11.24 -1.83 -2.09
CA ILE A 87 11.12 -0.37 -2.09
C ILE A 87 12.41 0.29 -1.58
N ASP A 88 12.50 1.62 -1.68
CA ASP A 88 13.69 2.37 -1.23
C ASP A 88 13.93 2.18 0.30
N GLU A 89 15.19 2.05 0.73
CA GLU A 89 15.53 1.89 2.15
C GLU A 89 15.14 3.11 3.01
N GLY A 90 15.11 4.30 2.40
CA GLY A 90 14.64 5.55 3.01
C GLY A 90 13.14 5.80 2.81
N ALA A 91 12.39 4.83 2.25
CA ALA A 91 10.96 5.01 1.99
C ALA A 91 10.17 5.19 3.29
N ASN A 92 9.18 6.10 3.23
CA ASN A 92 8.24 6.24 4.33
C ASN A 92 7.21 5.09 4.27
N VAL A 93 7.24 4.20 5.26
CA VAL A 93 6.33 3.05 5.35
C VAL A 93 5.38 3.21 6.51
N ILE A 94 4.09 3.26 6.19
CA ILE A 94 3.00 3.27 7.16
C ILE A 94 2.24 1.96 7.00
N TRP A 95 1.93 1.30 8.11
CA TRP A 95 1.12 0.09 8.06
C TRP A 95 0.09 0.06 9.18
N GLY A 96 -1.02 -0.61 8.92
CA GLY A 96 -2.13 -0.76 9.85
C GLY A 96 -2.80 -2.11 9.69
N ALA A 97 -3.44 -2.56 10.76
CA ALA A 97 -4.13 -3.84 10.77
C ALA A 97 -5.47 -3.76 11.49
N ARG A 98 -6.49 -4.45 10.96
CA ARG A 98 -7.83 -4.49 11.51
C ARG A 98 -8.36 -5.93 11.57
N ILE A 99 -8.94 -6.29 12.72
CA ILE A 99 -9.73 -7.51 12.85
C ILE A 99 -11.15 -7.26 12.33
N ASN A 100 -11.58 -8.06 11.37
CA ASN A 100 -12.94 -8.07 10.85
C ASN A 100 -13.50 -9.50 10.96
N PRO A 101 -14.50 -9.75 11.83
CA PRO A 101 -15.11 -11.07 12.00
C PRO A 101 -15.67 -11.69 10.73
N ASN A 102 -16.01 -10.88 9.72
CA ASN A 102 -16.52 -11.37 8.43
C ASN A 102 -15.42 -11.91 7.50
N LEU A 103 -14.14 -11.77 7.87
CA LEU A 103 -12.98 -12.26 7.12
C LEU A 103 -12.39 -13.52 7.77
N GLU A 104 -13.22 -14.39 8.32
CA GLU A 104 -12.76 -15.65 8.94
C GLU A 104 -11.91 -16.47 7.97
N ASN A 105 -10.72 -16.89 8.43
CA ASN A 105 -9.70 -17.60 7.64
C ASN A 105 -9.21 -16.83 6.40
N LEU A 106 -9.52 -15.54 6.26
CA LEU A 106 -9.15 -14.71 5.12
C LEU A 106 -8.26 -13.56 5.57
N VAL A 107 -7.17 -13.35 4.84
CA VAL A 107 -6.36 -12.14 4.93
C VAL A 107 -6.58 -11.33 3.66
N ARG A 108 -6.89 -10.05 3.83
CA ARG A 108 -7.00 -9.05 2.77
C ARG A 108 -5.94 -7.99 3.01
N VAL A 109 -5.24 -7.61 1.96
CA VAL A 109 -4.28 -6.52 1.97
C VAL A 109 -4.70 -5.49 0.93
N VAL A 110 -4.63 -4.23 1.32
CA VAL A 110 -4.73 -3.07 0.42
C VAL A 110 -3.47 -2.26 0.65
N THR A 111 -2.68 -2.02 -0.39
CA THR A 111 -1.48 -1.21 -0.28
C THR A 111 -1.42 -0.13 -1.35
N ILE A 112 -1.00 1.06 -0.95
CA ILE A 112 -0.70 2.18 -1.86
C ILE A 112 0.80 2.37 -1.85
N MET A 113 1.44 2.34 -3.01
CA MET A 113 2.86 2.66 -3.17
C MET A 113 3.00 3.93 -3.99
N THR A 114 3.87 4.83 -3.55
CA THR A 114 4.11 6.15 -4.14
C THR A 114 5.56 6.29 -4.58
N GLY A 115 5.82 7.07 -5.62
CA GLY A 115 7.16 7.18 -6.20
C GLY A 115 7.55 5.96 -7.06
N VAL A 116 6.55 5.18 -7.48
CA VAL A 116 6.75 4.03 -8.38
C VAL A 116 7.04 4.48 -9.80
N ARG A 117 7.63 3.61 -10.62
CA ARG A 117 7.85 3.88 -12.06
C ARG A 117 6.87 3.05 -12.88
N SER A 118 6.19 3.69 -13.82
CA SER A 118 5.34 2.97 -14.78
C SER A 118 5.56 3.51 -16.18
N PRO A 119 5.82 2.67 -17.19
CA PRO A 119 5.89 3.10 -18.58
C PRO A 119 4.57 3.71 -19.09
N GLN A 120 3.45 3.32 -18.48
CA GLN A 120 2.10 3.69 -18.89
C GLN A 120 1.55 4.92 -18.16
N ILE A 121 2.13 5.28 -17.00
CA ILE A 121 1.72 6.44 -16.20
C ILE A 121 2.80 7.51 -16.32
N ILE A 122 2.62 8.42 -17.28
CA ILE A 122 3.41 9.65 -17.35
C ILE A 122 2.85 10.60 -16.29
N SER A 123 3.61 10.85 -15.23
CA SER A 123 3.26 11.94 -14.30
C SER A 123 3.33 13.26 -15.04
N ASN A 124 2.18 13.95 -15.15
CA ASN A 124 2.08 15.21 -15.87
C ASN A 124 2.59 16.41 -15.04
N SER A 125 3.45 16.17 -14.04
CA SER A 125 3.94 17.19 -13.10
C SER A 125 4.85 18.25 -13.73
N LYS A 126 5.24 18.11 -15.00
CA LYS A 126 5.87 19.20 -15.78
C LYS A 126 4.88 20.27 -16.26
N ASN A 127 3.59 19.98 -16.46
CA ASN A 127 2.63 20.97 -17.00
C ASN A 127 2.06 21.94 -15.96
N VAL A 128 2.17 21.67 -14.65
CA VAL A 128 1.62 22.57 -13.63
C VAL A 128 2.51 23.79 -13.41
N ARG A 129 3.83 23.68 -13.64
CA ARG A 129 4.76 24.83 -13.52
C ARG A 129 4.71 25.78 -14.72
N ASP A 130 4.34 25.30 -15.91
CA ASP A 130 4.27 26.14 -17.11
C ASP A 130 2.97 26.97 -17.19
N LEU A 131 1.95 26.61 -16.41
CA LEU A 131 0.67 27.34 -16.32
C LEU A 131 0.72 28.56 -15.40
N GLU A 132 1.71 28.68 -14.50
CA GLU A 132 1.92 29.88 -13.68
C GLU A 132 2.71 30.99 -14.41
N SER A 133 3.25 30.70 -15.59
CA SER A 133 3.97 31.65 -16.45
C SER A 133 3.12 32.34 -17.51
N ILE A 134 1.80 32.06 -17.57
CA ILE A 134 0.87 32.70 -18.51
C ILE A 134 -0.16 33.49 -17.70
N ASP A 135 0.27 34.64 -17.17
CA ASP A 135 -0.59 35.81 -16.99
C ASP A 135 0.26 37.08 -16.84
N PHE A 136 -0.23 38.16 -17.49
CA PHE A 136 0.28 39.54 -17.61
C PHE A 136 1.15 39.90 -18.84
N ILE A 137 0.51 39.94 -20.01
CA ILE A 137 0.53 41.12 -20.90
C ILE A 137 -0.91 41.53 -21.15
#